data_AF-A0A2S7A2Y3-F1
#
_entry.id   AF-A0A2S7A2Y3-F1
#
_cell.length_a   1.000
_cell.length_b   1.000
_cell.length_c   1.000
_cell.angle_alpha   90.00
_cell.angle_beta   90.00
_cell.angle_gamma   90.00
#
_symmetry.space_group_name_H-M   'P 1'
#
loop_
_entity.id
_entity.type
_entity.pdbx_description
1 polymer ?
#
loop_
_entity_poly.entity_id
_entity_poly.type
_entity_poly.pdbx_seq_one_letter_code
_entity_poly.pdbx_strand_id
1 'polypeptide(L)'
;MSTFLEALLSSPRKRVPLDELRRHYFSLYPDVQNSPERSSMLLEALKKLEADGAISLPASGSWEQAGSPPLPLWITLKRTPRSKVAVTHATVTWAPELGFWPELRPSQLSALQPINDFLLRRRGTFSPVPIKERSLEIFGDEKRLDNMCTRDFLFGGRLPLSVIGCFRVPQPLPYRKVDTPGKSILVVENHNTYWSFAEWNEDTRRYTAVVYGGGENFRLTGRALQQAMLETGASSAEYFGDLDPKGLSIPVDFNRCIEPGYPTVSAALPLYRWLIANGIRREKPECATYAVGLAVAWLGSELAAKLEAVWSSGMWLPQEALGTEQLHSGAMDIMATPTRGLDG
;
A
#
# COMPACT_ATOMS: atom_id res chain seq x y z
N MET A 1 22.36 34.91 11.15
CA MET A 1 22.14 33.92 10.08
C MET A 1 20.66 33.96 9.72
N SER A 2 20.27 33.92 8.44
CA SER A 2 18.83 34.02 8.10
C SER A 2 18.12 32.69 8.41
N THR A 3 16.89 32.73 8.91
CA THR A 3 16.07 31.54 9.24
C THR A 3 15.90 30.61 8.03
N PHE A 4 15.89 31.17 6.82
CA PHE A 4 15.87 30.41 5.57
C PHE A 4 17.17 29.61 5.36
N LEU A 5 18.34 30.19 5.64
CA LEU A 5 19.61 29.46 5.55
C LEU A 5 19.69 28.32 6.56
N GLU A 6 19.18 28.52 7.78
CA GLU A 6 19.12 27.47 8.80
C GLU A 6 18.26 26.28 8.36
N ALA A 7 17.10 26.55 7.78
CA ALA A 7 16.24 25.51 7.19
C ALA A 7 16.96 24.76 6.06
N LEU A 8 17.65 25.47 5.15
CA LEU A 8 18.44 24.82 4.08
C LEU A 8 19.61 23.99 4.62
N LEU A 9 20.29 24.46 5.67
CA LEU A 9 21.40 23.73 6.28
C LEU A 9 20.97 22.46 7.03
N SER A 10 19.71 22.35 7.42
CA SER A 10 19.13 21.13 7.99
C SER A 10 18.93 20.01 6.96
N SER A 11 18.88 20.34 5.66
CA SER A 11 18.76 19.33 4.60
C SER A 11 19.97 18.37 4.65
N PRO A 12 19.82 17.05 4.50
CA PRO A 12 20.99 16.15 4.47
C PRO A 12 21.81 16.28 3.18
N ARG A 13 21.27 16.96 2.15
CA ARG A 13 21.84 17.01 0.80
C ARG A 13 22.72 18.24 0.61
N LYS A 14 23.86 18.07 -0.06
CA LYS A 14 24.69 19.20 -0.51
C LYS A 14 24.04 20.00 -1.64
N ARG A 15 23.25 19.32 -2.48
CA ARG A 15 22.49 19.90 -3.58
C ARG A 15 21.00 19.86 -3.23
N VAL A 16 20.37 21.02 -3.10
CA VAL A 16 18.96 21.14 -2.70
C VAL A 16 18.12 21.45 -3.95
N PRO A 17 17.16 20.60 -4.32
CA PRO A 17 16.31 20.80 -5.50
C PRO A 17 15.23 21.88 -5.28
N LEU A 18 14.74 22.46 -6.37
CA LEU A 18 13.81 23.60 -6.35
C LEU A 18 12.51 23.33 -5.60
N ASP A 19 11.97 22.11 -5.66
CA ASP A 19 10.77 21.73 -4.92
C ASP A 19 10.99 21.83 -3.39
N GLU A 20 12.17 21.42 -2.92
CA GLU A 20 12.57 21.53 -1.52
C GLU A 20 12.85 22.99 -1.13
N LEU A 21 13.44 23.81 -2.01
CA LEU A 21 13.63 25.25 -1.80
C LEU A 21 12.28 25.98 -1.62
N ARG A 22 11.31 25.69 -2.50
CA ARG A 22 9.95 26.25 -2.41
C ARG A 22 9.29 25.86 -1.10
N ARG A 23 9.39 24.58 -0.70
CA ARG A 23 8.81 24.06 0.53
C ARG A 23 9.36 24.78 1.77
N HIS A 24 10.69 24.88 1.88
CA HIS A 24 11.34 25.54 3.01
C HIS A 24 11.04 27.04 3.06
N TYR A 25 11.06 27.72 1.91
CA TYR A 25 10.83 29.16 1.88
C TYR A 25 9.38 29.52 2.19
N PHE A 26 8.40 28.88 1.54
CA PHE A 26 6.98 29.22 1.74
C PHE A 26 6.42 28.73 3.08
N SER A 27 7.03 27.72 3.71
CA SER A 27 6.73 27.34 5.09
C SER A 27 7.11 28.46 6.08
N LEU A 28 8.23 29.16 5.82
CA LEU A 28 8.71 30.26 6.67
C LEU A 28 8.01 31.59 6.37
N TYR A 29 7.53 31.77 5.14
CA TYR A 29 6.83 32.99 4.71
C TYR A 29 5.48 32.64 4.03
N PRO A 30 4.47 32.18 4.78
CA PRO A 30 3.17 31.77 4.21
C PRO A 30 2.48 32.88 3.41
N ASP A 31 2.62 34.13 3.85
CA ASP A 31 2.04 35.30 3.19
C ASP A 31 2.56 35.50 1.76
N VAL A 32 3.77 34.99 1.46
CA VAL A 32 4.39 35.07 0.14
C VAL A 32 3.84 34.01 -0.82
N GLN A 33 3.29 32.90 -0.32
CA GLN A 33 2.86 31.77 -1.17
C GLN A 33 1.80 32.15 -2.21
N ASN A 34 0.92 33.08 -1.84
CA ASN A 34 -0.19 33.57 -2.67
C ASN A 34 0.11 34.91 -3.37
N SER A 35 1.31 35.47 -3.20
CA SER A 35 1.71 36.71 -3.87
C SER A 35 2.14 36.44 -5.32
N PRO A 36 1.78 37.34 -6.27
CA PRO A 36 2.31 37.30 -7.64
C PRO A 36 3.84 37.37 -7.72
N GLU A 37 4.48 38.00 -6.73
CA GLU A 37 5.93 38.24 -6.67
C GLU A 37 6.71 37.09 -6.00
N ARG A 38 6.05 36.00 -5.61
CA ARG A 38 6.65 34.89 -4.85
C ARG A 38 7.94 34.33 -5.45
N SER A 39 8.01 34.25 -6.77
CA SER A 39 9.21 33.77 -7.49
C SER A 39 10.35 34.80 -7.42
N SER A 40 10.03 36.09 -7.51
CA SER A 40 11.00 37.18 -7.36
C SER A 40 11.56 37.21 -5.94
N MET A 41 10.71 37.06 -4.92
CA MET A 41 11.11 37.07 -3.51
C MET A 41 12.01 35.88 -3.16
N LEU A 42 11.68 34.68 -3.65
CA LEU A 42 12.53 33.50 -3.49
C LEU A 42 13.87 33.69 -4.21
N LEU A 43 13.87 34.21 -5.44
CA LEU A 43 15.10 34.46 -6.18
C LEU A 43 16.02 35.47 -5.48
N GLU A 44 15.48 36.58 -4.98
CA GLU A 44 16.23 37.57 -4.21
C GLU A 44 16.82 36.97 -2.92
N ALA A 45 16.05 36.14 -2.20
CA ALA A 45 16.56 35.43 -1.04
C ALA A 45 17.74 34.50 -1.41
N LEU A 46 17.65 33.77 -2.52
CA LEU A 46 18.74 32.90 -2.99
C LEU A 46 19.97 33.70 -3.42
N LYS A 47 19.80 34.81 -4.14
CA LYS A 47 20.90 35.69 -4.53
C LYS A 47 21.62 36.28 -3.32
N LYS A 48 20.86 36.69 -2.29
CA LYS A 48 21.44 37.18 -1.03
C LYS A 48 22.30 36.11 -0.36
N LEU A 49 21.81 34.87 -0.31
CA LEU A 49 22.58 33.75 0.24
C LEU A 49 23.83 33.39 -0.59
N GLU A 50 23.80 33.59 -1.91
CA GLU A 50 24.97 33.42 -2.75
C GLU A 50 26.01 34.53 -2.53
N ALA A 51 25.55 35.78 -2.43
CA ALA A 51 26.40 36.93 -2.11
C ALA A 51 27.08 36.78 -0.73
N ASP A 52 26.35 36.22 0.24
CA ASP A 52 26.87 35.86 1.57
C ASP A 52 27.80 34.63 1.55
N GLY A 53 28.02 34.02 0.37
CA GLY A 53 28.90 32.86 0.19
C GLY A 53 28.37 31.55 0.78
N ALA A 54 27.12 31.52 1.26
CA ALA A 54 26.51 30.37 1.91
C ALA A 54 26.05 29.30 0.91
N ILE A 55 25.77 29.71 -0.33
CA ILE A 55 25.36 28.82 -1.43
C ILE A 55 26.12 29.14 -2.73
N SER A 56 25.90 28.30 -3.74
CA SER A 56 26.19 28.57 -5.14
C SER A 56 24.97 28.27 -5.98
N LEU A 57 24.60 29.23 -6.83
CA LEU A 57 23.61 29.06 -7.88
C LEU A 57 24.17 28.20 -9.02
N PRO A 58 23.30 27.50 -9.76
CA PRO A 58 23.72 26.61 -10.82
C PRO A 58 24.01 27.40 -12.11
N ALA A 59 24.72 26.75 -13.04
CA ALA A 59 24.92 27.30 -14.39
C ALA A 59 23.58 27.55 -15.10
N SER A 60 23.58 28.47 -16.08
CA SER A 60 22.38 28.94 -16.79
C SER A 60 21.49 27.83 -17.37
N GLY A 61 22.07 26.71 -17.81
CA GLY A 61 21.32 25.55 -18.32
C GLY A 61 20.54 24.76 -17.27
N SER A 62 20.63 25.11 -15.99
CA SER A 62 19.96 24.46 -14.86
C SER A 62 18.93 25.37 -14.18
N TRP A 63 18.26 26.19 -14.98
CA TRP A 63 17.17 27.08 -14.57
C TRP A 63 15.86 26.65 -15.23
N GLU A 64 14.74 27.01 -14.62
CA GLU A 64 13.42 26.78 -15.21
C GLU A 64 13.32 27.42 -16.60
N GLN A 65 12.76 26.69 -17.56
CA GLN A 65 12.51 27.19 -18.93
C GLN A 65 11.30 28.12 -18.99
N ALA A 66 10.40 28.02 -18.01
CA ALA A 66 9.19 28.83 -17.89
C ALA A 66 9.04 29.35 -16.45
N GLY A 67 8.76 30.65 -16.31
CA GLY A 67 8.63 31.32 -15.01
C GLY A 67 9.07 32.79 -15.11
N SER A 68 8.40 33.69 -14.39
CA SER A 68 8.76 35.11 -14.35
C SER A 68 8.93 35.57 -12.90
N PRO A 69 10.17 35.73 -12.39
CA PRO A 69 11.44 35.31 -12.99
C PRO A 69 11.65 33.77 -12.93
N PRO A 70 12.52 33.21 -13.79
CA PRO A 70 12.89 31.79 -13.73
C PRO A 70 13.71 31.51 -12.47
N LEU A 71 13.49 30.36 -11.84
CA LEU A 71 14.23 29.92 -10.65
C LEU A 71 15.27 28.84 -10.99
N PRO A 72 16.34 28.70 -10.20
CA PRO A 72 17.29 27.61 -10.36
C PRO A 72 16.64 26.27 -10.02
N LEU A 73 16.88 25.23 -10.83
CA LEU A 73 16.35 23.87 -10.58
C LEU A 73 16.94 23.24 -9.30
N TRP A 74 18.10 23.73 -8.85
CA TRP A 74 18.76 23.32 -7.62
C TRP A 74 19.81 24.36 -7.21
N ILE A 75 20.21 24.37 -5.94
CA ILE A 75 21.37 25.13 -5.44
C ILE A 75 22.37 24.21 -4.76
N THR A 76 23.62 24.66 -4.60
CA THR A 76 24.65 23.95 -3.83
C THR A 76 24.94 24.66 -2.53
N LEU A 77 24.81 23.97 -1.39
CA LEU A 77 25.18 24.52 -0.09
C LEU A 77 26.71 24.51 0.07
N LYS A 78 27.29 25.70 0.32
CA LYS A 78 28.69 25.84 0.71
C LYS A 78 28.80 25.65 2.22
N ARG A 79 28.87 24.38 2.63
CA ARG A 79 29.15 24.04 4.02
C ARG A 79 30.65 24.22 4.25
N THR A 80 31.03 25.08 5.19
CA THR A 80 32.27 24.85 5.95
C THR A 80 32.19 23.40 6.44
N PRO A 81 33.23 22.56 6.27
CA PRO A 81 33.20 21.20 6.77
C PRO A 81 32.96 21.28 8.27
N ARG A 82 31.70 21.13 8.68
CA ARG A 82 31.35 20.81 10.04
C ARG A 82 32.07 19.49 10.23
N SER A 83 33.14 19.52 11.04
CA SER A 83 33.76 18.31 11.55
C SER A 83 32.62 17.36 11.82
N LYS A 84 32.63 16.19 11.16
CA LYS A 84 31.78 15.09 11.61
C LYS A 84 32.30 14.84 13.02
N VAL A 85 31.70 15.50 14.00
CA VAL A 85 31.77 15.05 15.38
C VAL A 85 31.22 13.65 15.25
N ALA A 86 32.11 12.66 15.26
CA ALA A 86 31.75 11.28 15.25
C ALA A 86 30.91 11.13 16.52
N VAL A 87 29.58 11.12 16.37
CA VAL A 87 28.68 10.86 17.48
C VAL A 87 29.12 9.51 17.99
N THR A 88 29.78 9.51 19.14
CA THR A 88 30.24 8.28 19.76
C THR A 88 29.00 7.60 20.29
N HIS A 89 28.37 6.75 19.48
CA HIS A 89 27.10 6.09 19.82
C HIS A 89 27.18 5.28 21.12
N ALA A 90 28.39 4.98 21.61
CA ALA A 90 28.65 4.36 22.91
C ALA A 90 28.33 5.26 24.12
N THR A 91 28.23 6.59 23.95
CA THR A 91 27.85 7.52 25.04
C THR A 91 26.35 7.82 25.08
N VAL A 92 25.59 7.33 24.08
CA VAL A 92 24.14 7.49 24.02
C VAL A 92 23.48 6.50 24.98
N THR A 93 22.54 6.98 25.78
CA THR A 93 21.64 6.10 26.55
C THR A 93 20.62 5.52 25.57
N TRP A 94 20.64 4.20 25.39
CA TRP A 94 19.73 3.51 24.48
C TRP A 94 18.51 2.95 25.22
N ALA A 95 17.35 3.06 24.58
CA ALA A 95 16.13 2.40 25.03
C ALA A 95 16.34 0.87 25.02
N PRO A 96 15.81 0.11 26.00
CA PRO A 96 16.01 -1.33 26.09
C PRO A 96 15.66 -2.10 24.81
N GLU A 97 14.62 -1.65 24.10
CA GLU A 97 14.15 -2.23 22.85
C GLU A 97 15.15 -2.10 21.70
N LEU A 98 16.14 -1.20 21.84
CA LEU A 98 17.20 -0.96 20.86
C LEU A 98 18.54 -1.56 21.31
N GLY A 99 18.55 -2.50 22.25
CA GLY A 99 19.77 -3.10 22.80
C GLY A 99 20.69 -3.78 21.76
N PHE A 100 20.16 -4.13 20.58
CA PHE A 100 20.91 -4.66 19.44
C PHE A 100 21.66 -3.60 18.62
N TRP A 101 21.61 -2.32 19.01
CA TRP A 101 22.30 -1.24 18.30
C TRP A 101 23.79 -1.50 18.01
N PRO A 102 24.59 -2.21 18.84
CA PRO A 102 26.01 -2.46 18.54
C PRO A 102 26.22 -3.30 17.28
N GLU A 103 25.23 -4.06 16.84
CA GLU A 103 25.29 -4.95 15.68
C GLU A 103 25.00 -4.23 14.35
N LEU A 104 24.76 -2.92 14.40
CA LEU A 104 24.28 -2.16 13.25
C LEU A 104 25.38 -1.36 12.56
N ARG A 105 25.24 -1.24 11.24
CA ARG A 105 26.17 -0.42 10.45
C ARG A 105 26.02 1.06 10.81
N PRO A 106 27.08 1.87 10.70
CA PRO A 106 27.01 3.31 10.98
C PRO A 106 25.90 4.05 10.23
N SER A 107 25.56 3.63 9.02
CA SER A 107 24.44 4.19 8.25
C SER A 107 23.07 3.93 8.90
N GLN A 108 22.91 2.82 9.61
CA GLN A 108 21.69 2.43 10.32
C GLN A 108 21.57 3.14 11.68
N LEU A 109 22.69 3.41 12.37
CA LEU A 109 22.71 4.10 13.66
C LEU A 109 22.12 5.52 13.59
N SER A 110 22.33 6.23 12.48
CA SER A 110 21.73 7.55 12.28
C SER A 110 20.20 7.53 12.21
N ALA A 111 19.61 6.42 11.73
CA ALA A 111 18.16 6.25 11.66
C ALA A 111 17.54 5.82 13.00
N LEU A 112 18.38 5.36 13.94
CA LEU A 112 17.97 4.88 15.27
C LEU A 112 17.82 5.98 16.29
N GLN A 113 18.59 7.06 16.18
CA GLN A 113 18.55 8.13 17.17
C GLN A 113 17.15 8.75 17.32
N PRO A 114 16.40 9.09 16.24
CA PRO A 114 15.03 9.58 16.38
C PRO A 114 14.08 8.56 17.05
N ILE A 115 14.27 7.27 16.77
CA ILE A 115 13.49 6.18 17.39
C ILE A 115 13.83 6.08 18.89
N ASN A 116 15.11 6.14 19.23
CA ASN A 116 15.59 6.11 20.61
C ASN A 116 15.03 7.28 21.42
N ASP A 117 15.14 8.49 20.88
CA ASP A 117 14.62 9.71 21.52
C ASP A 117 13.10 9.62 21.70
N PHE A 118 12.37 9.07 20.73
CA PHE A 118 10.94 8.81 20.85
C PHE A 118 10.63 7.83 21.99
N LEU A 119 11.30 6.67 22.03
CA LEU A 119 11.09 5.64 23.05
C LEU A 119 11.42 6.16 24.46
N LEU A 120 12.54 6.85 24.62
CA LEU A 120 12.95 7.43 25.91
C LEU A 120 12.02 8.55 26.38
N ARG A 121 11.50 9.38 25.45
CA ARG A 121 10.56 10.47 25.77
C ARG A 121 9.20 9.92 26.21
N ARG A 122 8.71 8.88 25.54
CA ARG A 122 7.38 8.32 25.82
C ARG A 122 7.37 7.26 26.92
N ARG A 123 8.49 6.56 27.16
CA ARG A 123 8.64 5.49 28.16
C ARG A 123 7.50 4.46 28.10
N GLY A 124 7.17 3.98 26.89
CA GLY A 124 6.07 3.04 26.67
C GLY A 124 4.66 3.62 26.77
N THR A 125 4.51 4.92 27.08
CA THR A 125 3.22 5.59 27.21
C THR A 125 2.82 6.22 25.88
N PHE A 126 2.25 5.42 24.97
CA PHE A 126 1.70 5.87 23.70
C PHE A 126 0.55 4.97 23.24
N SER A 127 -0.41 5.56 22.53
CA SER A 127 -1.46 4.81 21.83
C SER A 127 -0.93 4.25 20.51
N PRO A 128 -1.40 3.06 20.07
CA PRO A 128 -1.14 2.58 18.71
C PRO A 128 -1.71 3.55 17.66
N VAL A 129 -0.92 3.92 16.66
CA VAL A 129 -1.35 4.80 15.56
C VAL A 129 -0.93 4.26 14.18
N PRO A 130 -1.56 4.71 13.08
CA PRO A 130 -1.13 4.38 11.72
C PRO A 130 0.35 4.70 11.45
N ILE A 131 1.01 3.86 10.65
CA ILE A 131 2.45 3.96 10.33
C ILE A 131 2.85 5.36 9.82
N LYS A 132 2.03 5.99 8.98
CA LYS A 132 2.33 7.32 8.41
C LYS A 132 2.30 8.42 9.46
N GLU A 133 1.38 8.33 10.43
CA GLU A 133 1.29 9.28 11.55
C GLU A 133 2.52 9.15 12.45
N ARG A 134 2.89 7.91 12.83
CA ARG A 134 4.09 7.69 13.63
C ARG A 134 5.37 8.07 12.89
N SER A 135 5.41 7.82 11.58
CA SER A 135 6.54 8.21 10.73
C SER A 135 6.74 9.72 10.72
N LEU A 136 5.64 10.47 10.57
CA LEU A 136 5.67 11.92 10.62
C LEU A 136 6.09 12.44 12.00
N GLU A 137 5.59 11.84 13.10
CA GLU A 137 5.98 12.25 14.46
C GLU A 137 7.47 12.01 14.76
N ILE A 138 8.01 10.85 14.37
CA ILE A 138 9.40 10.49 14.68
C ILE A 138 10.38 11.18 13.74
N PHE A 139 10.05 11.30 12.45
CA PHE A 139 11.01 11.69 11.40
C PHE A 139 10.65 12.98 10.65
N GLY A 140 9.45 13.53 10.82
CA GLY A 140 8.97 14.63 9.98
C GLY A 140 8.72 14.23 8.52
N ASP A 141 8.67 12.92 8.22
CA ASP A 141 8.50 12.34 6.89
C ASP A 141 7.55 11.14 6.99
N GLU A 142 6.36 11.26 6.39
CA GLU A 142 5.29 10.26 6.47
C GLU A 142 5.62 8.92 5.81
N LYS A 143 6.63 8.88 4.91
CA LYS A 143 7.05 7.68 4.16
C LYS A 143 8.27 7.01 4.76
N ARG A 144 8.93 7.66 5.73
CA ARG A 144 10.21 7.19 6.28
C ARG A 144 10.11 5.77 6.84
N LEU A 145 9.12 5.48 7.68
CA LEU A 145 8.92 4.14 8.24
C LEU A 145 8.58 3.08 7.18
N ASP A 146 7.79 3.43 6.17
CA ASP A 146 7.49 2.50 5.06
C ASP A 146 8.77 2.08 4.34
N ASN A 147 9.66 3.03 4.03
CA ASN A 147 10.96 2.75 3.43
C ASN A 147 11.85 1.89 4.36
N MET A 148 11.73 2.08 5.67
CA MET A 148 12.45 1.30 6.70
C MET A 148 11.90 -0.11 6.93
N CYS A 149 10.78 -0.46 6.31
CA CYS A 149 10.24 -1.83 6.32
C CYS A 149 10.73 -2.66 5.13
N THR A 150 11.49 -2.07 4.20
CA THR A 150 12.12 -2.80 3.09
C THR A 150 13.35 -3.59 3.59
N ARG A 151 13.72 -4.65 2.84
CA ARG A 151 14.73 -5.68 3.21
C ARG A 151 15.93 -5.15 4.01
N ASP A 152 16.33 -5.92 5.02
CA ASP A 152 17.52 -5.73 5.89
C ASP A 152 17.61 -4.43 6.71
N PHE A 153 16.50 -3.68 6.80
CA PHE A 153 16.42 -2.50 7.65
C PHE A 153 15.68 -2.79 8.97
N LEU A 154 15.66 -1.83 9.90
CA LEU A 154 15.16 -1.98 11.28
C LEU A 154 13.80 -2.69 11.38
N PHE A 155 12.80 -2.24 10.63
CA PHE A 155 11.45 -2.79 10.67
C PHE A 155 11.21 -3.90 9.63
N GLY A 156 12.26 -4.30 8.89
CA GLY A 156 12.24 -5.41 7.93
C GLY A 156 12.52 -6.78 8.55
N GLY A 157 12.40 -6.91 9.88
CA GLY A 157 12.57 -8.19 10.59
C GLY A 157 13.32 -8.10 11.93
N ARG A 158 14.00 -6.98 12.23
CA ARG A 158 14.75 -6.82 13.50
C ARG A 158 13.92 -6.23 14.63
N LEU A 159 12.94 -5.38 14.30
CA LEU A 159 12.07 -4.74 15.27
C LEU A 159 10.62 -4.74 14.75
N PRO A 160 9.63 -5.19 15.53
CA PRO A 160 8.24 -5.06 15.12
C PRO A 160 7.76 -3.61 15.24
N LEU A 161 6.85 -3.20 14.36
CA LEU A 161 6.26 -1.85 14.36
C LEU A 161 5.52 -1.51 15.67
N SER A 162 5.04 -2.52 16.38
CA SER A 162 4.36 -2.39 17.67
C SER A 162 5.25 -1.80 18.76
N VAL A 163 6.58 -1.93 18.67
CA VAL A 163 7.53 -1.34 19.64
C VAL A 163 7.43 0.18 19.70
N ILE A 164 7.16 0.82 18.57
CA ILE A 164 6.94 2.27 18.51
C ILE A 164 5.45 2.62 18.49
N GLY A 165 4.59 1.68 18.90
CA GLY A 165 3.14 1.86 18.93
C GLY A 165 2.60 2.27 17.58
N CYS A 166 3.02 1.61 16.51
CA CYS A 166 2.44 1.83 15.19
C CYS A 166 2.02 0.53 14.51
N PHE A 167 1.07 0.66 13.61
CA PHE A 167 0.54 -0.45 12.82
C PHE A 167 0.28 -0.01 11.38
N ARG A 168 0.22 -0.97 10.46
CA ARG A 168 -0.16 -0.71 9.07
C ARG A 168 -1.67 -0.66 8.95
N VAL A 169 -2.18 0.39 8.33
CA VAL A 169 -3.58 0.49 7.92
C VAL A 169 -3.67 -0.03 6.49
N PRO A 170 -4.42 -1.11 6.21
CA PRO A 170 -4.64 -1.54 4.84
C PRO A 170 -5.46 -0.50 4.09
N GLN A 171 -5.40 -0.52 2.75
CA GLN A 171 -6.35 0.23 1.95
C GLN A 171 -7.78 -0.27 2.27
N PRO A 172 -8.77 0.63 2.38
CA PRO A 172 -10.15 0.20 2.54
C PRO A 172 -10.60 -0.60 1.32
N LEU A 173 -11.48 -1.57 1.55
CA LEU A 173 -12.14 -2.32 0.49
C LEU A 173 -13.49 -1.68 0.18
N PRO A 174 -13.70 -1.11 -1.01
CA PRO A 174 -15.03 -0.65 -1.41
C PRO A 174 -15.99 -1.82 -1.48
N TYR A 175 -17.20 -1.64 -0.97
CA TYR A 175 -18.24 -2.68 -1.02
C TYR A 175 -19.63 -2.09 -1.18
N ARG A 176 -20.54 -2.88 -1.76
CA ARG A 176 -21.97 -2.59 -1.80
C ARG A 176 -22.71 -3.65 -1.00
N LYS A 177 -23.40 -3.21 0.05
CA LYS A 177 -24.16 -4.06 0.98
C LYS A 177 -25.62 -4.12 0.55
N VAL A 178 -26.21 -5.30 0.68
CA VAL A 178 -27.66 -5.52 0.64
C VAL A 178 -28.13 -6.08 1.99
N ASP A 179 -29.38 -5.83 2.37
CA ASP A 179 -29.91 -6.25 3.68
C ASP A 179 -30.26 -7.75 3.72
N THR A 180 -29.22 -8.59 3.74
CA THR A 180 -29.33 -10.05 3.90
C THR A 180 -28.20 -10.60 4.79
N PRO A 181 -28.15 -10.23 6.09
CA PRO A 181 -27.11 -10.69 6.99
C PRO A 181 -27.05 -12.22 7.08
N GLY A 182 -25.87 -12.74 7.42
CA GLY A 182 -25.63 -14.18 7.56
C GLY A 182 -25.25 -14.90 6.25
N LYS A 183 -25.30 -14.24 5.08
CA LYS A 183 -24.75 -14.78 3.83
C LYS A 183 -23.26 -14.44 3.69
N SER A 184 -22.57 -15.10 2.75
CA SER A 184 -21.19 -14.76 2.41
C SER A 184 -21.11 -13.33 1.85
N ILE A 185 -19.96 -12.66 2.01
CA ILE A 185 -19.55 -11.60 1.07
C ILE A 185 -18.88 -12.22 -0.15
N LEU A 186 -18.99 -11.57 -1.30
CA LEU A 186 -18.24 -11.92 -2.50
C LEU A 186 -17.16 -10.86 -2.77
N VAL A 187 -15.90 -11.25 -2.72
CA VAL A 187 -14.77 -10.45 -3.18
C VAL A 187 -14.56 -10.71 -4.67
N VAL A 188 -14.58 -9.66 -5.48
CA VAL A 188 -14.27 -9.74 -6.91
C VAL A 188 -13.02 -8.94 -7.25
N GLU A 189 -12.17 -9.50 -8.09
CA GLU A 189 -10.88 -8.90 -8.43
C GLU A 189 -10.98 -7.60 -9.23
N ASN A 190 -11.81 -7.58 -10.28
CA ASN A 190 -11.91 -6.47 -11.24
C ASN A 190 -13.01 -5.45 -10.86
N HIS A 191 -12.78 -4.17 -11.15
CA HIS A 191 -13.72 -3.08 -10.84
C HIS A 191 -14.98 -3.08 -11.74
N ASN A 192 -14.88 -3.52 -13.00
CA ASN A 192 -16.03 -3.65 -13.89
C ASN A 192 -16.90 -4.85 -13.47
N THR A 193 -16.27 -5.97 -13.12
CA THR A 193 -16.97 -7.11 -12.54
C THR A 193 -17.63 -6.75 -11.21
N TYR A 194 -16.96 -5.95 -10.37
CA TYR A 194 -17.56 -5.38 -9.15
C TYR A 194 -18.85 -4.63 -9.43
N TRP A 195 -18.87 -3.75 -10.43
CA TRP A 195 -20.10 -3.06 -10.81
C TRP A 195 -21.20 -4.06 -11.18
N SER A 196 -20.93 -4.96 -12.13
CA SER A 196 -21.94 -5.91 -12.63
C SER A 196 -22.50 -6.83 -11.54
N PHE A 197 -21.64 -7.36 -10.68
CA PHE A 197 -22.06 -8.21 -9.56
C PHE A 197 -22.79 -7.42 -8.48
N ALA A 198 -22.39 -6.18 -8.21
CA ALA A 198 -23.07 -5.33 -7.24
C ALA A 198 -24.49 -4.98 -7.70
N GLU A 199 -24.70 -4.66 -8.98
CA GLU A 199 -26.05 -4.45 -9.55
C GLU A 199 -26.87 -5.74 -9.46
N TRP A 200 -26.33 -6.87 -9.94
CA TRP A 200 -27.02 -8.16 -9.91
C TRP A 200 -27.38 -8.63 -8.49
N ASN A 201 -26.55 -8.31 -7.49
CA ASN A 201 -26.78 -8.72 -6.12
C ASN A 201 -27.87 -7.88 -5.40
N GLU A 202 -28.20 -6.68 -5.88
CA GLU A 202 -29.35 -5.90 -5.38
C GLU A 202 -30.66 -6.69 -5.54
N ASP A 203 -30.83 -7.32 -6.71
CA ASP A 203 -32.05 -8.07 -7.03
C ASP A 203 -32.00 -9.51 -6.48
N THR A 204 -30.87 -10.21 -6.69
CA THR A 204 -30.77 -11.64 -6.32
C THR A 204 -30.50 -11.86 -4.84
N ARG A 205 -29.91 -10.87 -4.16
CA ARG A 205 -29.52 -10.92 -2.75
C ARG A 205 -28.74 -12.17 -2.40
N ARG A 206 -27.89 -12.65 -3.31
CA ARG A 206 -27.14 -13.92 -3.14
C ARG A 206 -26.07 -13.82 -2.07
N TYR A 207 -25.49 -12.63 -1.93
CA TYR A 207 -24.42 -12.26 -1.02
C TYR A 207 -24.88 -11.12 -0.12
N THR A 208 -24.35 -11.05 1.11
CA THR A 208 -24.61 -9.90 2.01
C THR A 208 -23.98 -8.62 1.46
N ALA A 209 -22.85 -8.75 0.77
CA ALA A 209 -22.21 -7.66 0.06
C ALA A 209 -21.32 -8.17 -1.07
N VAL A 210 -21.09 -7.31 -2.07
CA VAL A 210 -20.06 -7.47 -3.09
C VAL A 210 -18.93 -6.50 -2.78
N VAL A 211 -17.69 -6.97 -2.80
CA VAL A 211 -16.48 -6.26 -2.38
C VAL A 211 -15.51 -6.19 -3.56
N TYR A 212 -14.92 -5.03 -3.82
CA TYR A 212 -13.86 -4.87 -4.80
C TYR A 212 -12.49 -5.20 -4.19
N GLY A 213 -11.85 -6.26 -4.68
CA GLY A 213 -10.57 -6.77 -4.17
C GLY A 213 -9.32 -6.01 -4.64
N GLY A 214 -9.36 -5.38 -5.82
CA GLY A 214 -8.26 -4.53 -6.28
C GLY A 214 -6.98 -5.27 -6.70
N GLY A 215 -7.12 -6.47 -7.28
CA GLY A 215 -6.00 -7.27 -7.79
C GLY A 215 -5.01 -7.70 -6.70
N GLU A 216 -3.72 -7.58 -7.00
CA GLU A 216 -2.64 -8.03 -6.09
C GLU A 216 -2.68 -7.41 -4.69
N ASN A 217 -3.20 -6.18 -4.59
CA ASN A 217 -3.29 -5.46 -3.32
C ASN A 217 -4.20 -6.17 -2.32
N PHE A 218 -5.13 -7.02 -2.77
CA PHE A 218 -6.02 -7.79 -1.91
C PHE A 218 -5.25 -8.56 -0.83
N ARG A 219 -4.05 -9.07 -1.14
CA ARG A 219 -3.15 -9.80 -0.23
C ARG A 219 -2.87 -9.06 1.08
N LEU A 220 -2.97 -7.74 1.09
CA LEU A 220 -2.67 -6.87 2.22
C LEU A 220 -3.92 -6.35 2.93
N THR A 221 -5.12 -6.84 2.57
CA THR A 221 -6.41 -6.25 3.00
C THR A 221 -7.12 -7.00 4.12
N GLY A 222 -6.45 -7.93 4.80
CA GLY A 222 -7.02 -8.79 5.84
C GLY A 222 -7.91 -8.11 6.87
N ARG A 223 -7.41 -7.02 7.46
CA ARG A 223 -8.16 -6.22 8.43
C ARG A 223 -9.33 -5.46 7.80
N ALA A 224 -9.20 -5.00 6.55
CA ALA A 224 -10.30 -4.37 5.84
C ALA A 224 -11.41 -5.39 5.51
N LEU A 225 -11.05 -6.63 5.15
CA LEU A 225 -12.01 -7.71 4.94
C LEU A 225 -12.78 -8.04 6.21
N GLN A 226 -12.08 -8.18 7.34
CA GLN A 226 -12.71 -8.39 8.65
C GLN A 226 -13.69 -7.27 9.00
N GLN A 227 -13.30 -6.01 8.81
CA GLN A 227 -14.17 -4.87 9.06
C GLN A 227 -15.42 -4.92 8.18
N ALA A 228 -15.26 -5.17 6.88
CA ALA A 228 -16.39 -5.29 5.95
C ALA A 228 -17.33 -6.43 6.36
N MET A 229 -16.81 -7.60 6.76
CA MET A 229 -17.64 -8.71 7.24
C MET A 229 -18.44 -8.35 8.49
N LEU A 230 -17.83 -7.64 9.45
CA LEU A 230 -18.51 -7.19 10.67
C LEU A 230 -19.61 -6.17 10.37
N GLU A 231 -19.34 -5.16 9.53
CA GLU A 231 -20.30 -4.10 9.18
C GLU A 231 -21.48 -4.61 8.35
N THR A 232 -21.23 -5.63 7.53
CA THR A 232 -22.25 -6.24 6.68
C THR A 232 -23.01 -7.35 7.40
N GLY A 233 -22.43 -7.96 8.43
CA GLY A 233 -23.00 -9.12 9.14
C GLY A 233 -22.82 -10.42 8.36
N ALA A 234 -21.74 -10.52 7.57
CA ALA A 234 -21.47 -11.70 6.75
C ALA A 234 -20.93 -12.88 7.57
N SER A 235 -21.31 -14.10 7.19
CA SER A 235 -20.87 -15.33 7.87
C SER A 235 -19.56 -15.90 7.34
N SER A 236 -19.20 -15.58 6.10
CA SER A 236 -18.02 -16.07 5.40
C SER A 236 -17.63 -15.12 4.26
N ALA A 237 -16.49 -15.38 3.62
CA ALA A 237 -16.05 -14.63 2.46
C ALA A 237 -15.69 -15.58 1.30
N GLU A 238 -16.22 -15.30 0.12
CA GLU A 238 -15.91 -15.99 -1.13
C GLU A 238 -15.08 -15.05 -2.02
N TYR A 239 -14.18 -15.60 -2.83
CA TYR A 239 -13.39 -14.84 -3.81
C TYR A 239 -13.63 -15.36 -5.22
N PHE A 240 -13.78 -14.43 -6.16
CA PHE A 240 -13.91 -14.67 -7.59
C PHE A 240 -12.96 -13.74 -8.35
N GLY A 241 -12.18 -14.30 -9.27
CA GLY A 241 -11.15 -13.57 -10.02
C GLY A 241 -10.78 -14.31 -11.29
N ASP A 242 -9.72 -13.86 -11.95
CA ASP A 242 -9.25 -14.44 -13.21
C ASP A 242 -8.79 -15.89 -13.03
N LEU A 243 -9.07 -16.72 -14.04
CA LEU A 243 -8.59 -18.10 -14.10
C LEU A 243 -7.26 -18.17 -14.84
N ASP A 244 -6.28 -17.46 -14.31
CA ASP A 244 -4.86 -17.55 -14.66
C ASP A 244 -4.01 -17.84 -13.40
N PRO A 245 -2.74 -18.24 -13.54
CA PRO A 245 -1.91 -18.56 -12.37
C PRO A 245 -1.74 -17.39 -11.39
N LYS A 246 -1.76 -16.14 -11.87
CA LYS A 246 -1.64 -14.96 -11.02
C LYS A 246 -2.94 -14.71 -10.25
N GLY A 247 -4.08 -14.74 -10.92
CA GLY A 247 -5.41 -14.59 -10.34
C GLY A 247 -5.66 -15.59 -9.22
N LEU A 248 -5.26 -16.86 -9.41
CA LEU A 248 -5.36 -17.90 -8.37
C LEU A 248 -4.36 -17.71 -7.23
N SER A 249 -3.16 -17.17 -7.50
CA SER A 249 -2.16 -16.93 -6.45
C SER A 249 -2.59 -15.84 -5.46
N ILE A 250 -3.41 -14.87 -5.87
CA ILE A 250 -3.84 -13.76 -5.01
C ILE A 250 -4.57 -14.24 -3.75
N PRO A 251 -5.69 -14.98 -3.84
CA PRO A 251 -6.42 -15.43 -2.66
C PRO A 251 -5.68 -16.54 -1.89
N VAL A 252 -4.87 -17.37 -2.58
CA VAL A 252 -4.01 -18.36 -1.92
C VAL A 252 -2.96 -17.68 -1.05
N ASP A 253 -2.27 -16.66 -1.58
CA ASP A 253 -1.28 -15.90 -0.83
C ASP A 253 -1.94 -15.07 0.28
N PHE A 254 -3.14 -14.52 0.05
CA PHE A 254 -3.93 -13.86 1.10
C PHE A 254 -4.16 -14.79 2.29
N ASN A 255 -4.71 -15.98 2.04
CA ASN A 255 -4.99 -16.96 3.10
C ASN A 255 -3.72 -17.46 3.80
N ARG A 256 -2.57 -17.48 3.11
CA ARG A 256 -1.28 -17.88 3.70
C ARG A 256 -0.68 -16.78 4.59
N CYS A 257 -0.82 -15.52 4.19
CA CYS A 257 -0.18 -14.39 4.84
C CYS A 257 -1.03 -13.75 5.94
N ILE A 258 -2.31 -14.11 6.05
CA ILE A 258 -3.22 -13.54 7.03
C ILE A 258 -2.86 -13.96 8.47
N GLU A 259 -3.01 -13.03 9.42
CA GLU A 259 -2.79 -13.30 10.84
C GLU A 259 -3.84 -14.30 11.38
N PRO A 260 -3.46 -15.19 12.33
CA PRO A 260 -4.42 -16.08 12.98
C PRO A 260 -5.62 -15.34 13.59
N GLY A 261 -6.83 -15.84 13.34
CA GLY A 261 -8.07 -15.25 13.85
C GLY A 261 -8.72 -14.21 12.93
N TYR A 262 -8.05 -13.80 11.84
CA TYR A 262 -8.68 -13.02 10.76
C TYR A 262 -9.40 -13.94 9.77
N PRO A 263 -10.40 -13.44 9.04
CA PRO A 263 -11.15 -14.23 8.07
C PRO A 263 -10.28 -14.64 6.87
N THR A 264 -10.47 -15.88 6.41
CA THR A 264 -9.97 -16.38 5.14
C THR A 264 -11.05 -16.29 4.07
N VAL A 265 -10.65 -16.40 2.80
CA VAL A 265 -11.56 -16.52 1.66
C VAL A 265 -11.60 -17.94 1.12
N SER A 266 -12.78 -18.40 0.68
CA SER A 266 -12.93 -19.63 -0.10
C SER A 266 -13.18 -19.29 -1.58
N ALA A 267 -12.96 -20.25 -2.48
CA ALA A 267 -13.32 -20.06 -3.87
C ALA A 267 -14.84 -19.98 -4.04
N ALA A 268 -15.33 -19.01 -4.83
CA ALA A 268 -16.72 -18.95 -5.28
C ALA A 268 -16.97 -20.05 -6.33
N LEU A 269 -16.99 -21.31 -5.90
CA LEU A 269 -17.01 -22.49 -6.77
C LEU A 269 -18.10 -22.47 -7.85
N PRO A 270 -19.34 -22.03 -7.57
CA PRO A 270 -20.36 -21.94 -8.63
C PRO A 270 -19.96 -20.99 -9.78
N LEU A 271 -19.35 -19.84 -9.44
CA LEU A 271 -18.92 -18.85 -10.43
C LEU A 271 -17.74 -19.36 -11.25
N TYR A 272 -16.76 -19.98 -10.60
CA TYR A 272 -15.62 -20.60 -11.29
C TYR A 272 -16.04 -21.76 -12.19
N ARG A 273 -16.99 -22.59 -11.74
CA ARG A 273 -17.54 -23.69 -12.54
C ARG A 273 -18.23 -23.16 -13.80
N TRP A 274 -19.01 -22.08 -13.67
CA TRP A 274 -19.63 -21.42 -14.81
C TRP A 274 -18.56 -20.87 -15.76
N LEU A 275 -17.53 -20.22 -15.24
CA LEU A 275 -16.48 -19.59 -16.05
C LEU A 275 -15.66 -20.63 -16.82
N ILE A 276 -15.34 -21.78 -16.24
CA ILE A 276 -14.66 -22.88 -16.94
C ILE A 276 -15.52 -23.46 -18.07
N ALA A 277 -16.83 -23.55 -17.86
CA ALA A 277 -17.75 -24.15 -18.81
C ALA A 277 -18.12 -23.20 -19.98
N ASN A 278 -18.32 -21.92 -19.69
CA ASN A 278 -18.92 -20.96 -20.63
C ASN A 278 -18.03 -19.74 -20.94
N GLY A 279 -16.91 -19.58 -20.23
CA GLY A 279 -16.05 -18.42 -20.36
C GLY A 279 -15.30 -18.36 -21.69
N ILE A 280 -14.89 -17.15 -22.06
CA ILE A 280 -14.09 -16.89 -23.26
C ILE A 280 -12.64 -17.26 -22.96
N ARG A 281 -12.10 -18.23 -23.70
CA ARG A 281 -10.67 -18.58 -23.59
C ARG A 281 -9.84 -17.59 -24.39
N ARG A 282 -8.76 -17.09 -23.79
CA ARG A 282 -7.80 -16.20 -24.46
C ARG A 282 -6.39 -16.75 -24.37
N GLU A 283 -5.57 -16.46 -25.36
CA GLU A 283 -4.15 -16.81 -25.34
C GLU A 283 -3.40 -16.00 -24.28
N LYS A 284 -2.55 -16.69 -23.52
CA LYS A 284 -1.58 -16.19 -22.55
C LYS A 284 -0.55 -17.29 -22.31
N PRO A 285 0.47 -17.43 -23.19
CA PRO A 285 1.42 -18.54 -23.18
C PRO A 285 2.13 -18.75 -21.84
N GLU A 286 2.29 -17.68 -21.05
CA GLU A 286 2.88 -17.72 -19.71
C GLU A 286 2.05 -18.56 -18.72
N CYS A 287 0.79 -18.87 -19.03
CA CYS A 287 -0.01 -19.77 -18.21
C CYS A 287 0.50 -21.20 -18.25
N ALA A 288 1.23 -21.63 -19.28
CA ALA A 288 1.75 -22.99 -19.39
C ALA A 288 2.82 -23.31 -18.33
N THR A 289 3.42 -22.30 -17.69
CA THR A 289 4.46 -22.45 -16.65
C THR A 289 3.91 -22.27 -15.23
N TYR A 290 2.67 -22.70 -14.99
CA TYR A 290 2.00 -22.60 -13.70
C TYR A 290 2.65 -23.47 -12.61
N ALA A 291 2.50 -23.05 -11.34
CA ALA A 291 2.99 -23.81 -10.20
C ALA A 291 2.11 -25.06 -9.97
N VAL A 292 2.74 -26.24 -9.91
CA VAL A 292 2.04 -27.51 -9.66
C VAL A 292 1.26 -27.44 -8.35
N GLY A 293 0.00 -27.86 -8.38
CA GLY A 293 -0.88 -27.90 -7.22
C GLY A 293 -1.56 -26.57 -6.87
N LEU A 294 -1.24 -25.47 -7.56
CA LEU A 294 -1.89 -24.16 -7.32
C LEU A 294 -3.40 -24.24 -7.57
N ALA A 295 -3.82 -24.81 -8.71
CA ALA A 295 -5.23 -24.93 -9.05
C ALA A 295 -5.97 -25.85 -8.07
N VAL A 296 -5.36 -26.97 -7.69
CA VAL A 296 -5.93 -27.91 -6.70
C VAL A 296 -6.10 -27.26 -5.34
N ALA A 297 -5.10 -26.49 -4.88
CA ALA A 297 -5.13 -25.81 -3.59
C ALA A 297 -6.26 -24.78 -3.49
N TRP A 298 -6.68 -24.18 -4.61
CA TRP A 298 -7.71 -23.14 -4.62
C TRP A 298 -9.11 -23.66 -5.00
N LEU A 299 -9.21 -24.46 -6.07
CA LEU A 299 -10.48 -24.86 -6.67
C LEU A 299 -10.90 -26.30 -6.34
N GLY A 300 -10.03 -27.07 -5.67
CA GLY A 300 -10.20 -28.51 -5.50
C GLY A 300 -9.90 -29.31 -6.77
N SER A 301 -9.79 -30.63 -6.63
CA SER A 301 -9.31 -31.53 -7.69
C SER A 301 -10.16 -31.52 -8.97
N GLU A 302 -11.48 -31.47 -8.83
CA GLU A 302 -12.41 -31.57 -9.97
C GLU A 302 -12.30 -30.38 -10.94
N LEU A 303 -12.28 -29.16 -10.42
CA LEU A 303 -12.15 -27.96 -11.24
C LEU A 303 -10.70 -27.70 -11.64
N ALA A 304 -9.73 -28.07 -10.80
CA ALA A 304 -8.31 -27.93 -11.10
C ALA A 304 -7.91 -28.69 -12.36
N ALA A 305 -8.32 -29.95 -12.51
CA ALA A 305 -7.99 -30.74 -13.70
C ALA A 305 -8.49 -30.08 -15.01
N LYS A 306 -9.68 -29.47 -14.97
CA LYS A 306 -10.25 -28.74 -16.12
C LYS A 306 -9.46 -27.46 -16.42
N LEU A 307 -9.07 -26.73 -15.38
CA LEU A 307 -8.31 -25.48 -15.52
C LEU A 307 -6.87 -25.72 -15.97
N GLU A 308 -6.19 -26.73 -15.42
CA GLU A 308 -4.82 -27.09 -15.77
C GLU A 308 -4.71 -27.51 -17.24
N ALA A 309 -5.74 -28.16 -17.80
CA ALA A 309 -5.82 -28.41 -19.23
C ALA A 309 -5.86 -27.10 -20.06
N VAL A 310 -6.63 -26.10 -19.61
CA VAL A 310 -6.67 -24.76 -20.25
C VAL A 310 -5.29 -24.10 -20.17
N TRP A 311 -4.66 -24.09 -19.00
CA TRP A 311 -3.33 -23.50 -18.82
C TRP A 311 -2.24 -24.20 -19.63
N SER A 312 -2.26 -25.53 -19.72
CA SER A 312 -1.30 -26.30 -20.52
C SER A 312 -1.35 -25.97 -22.01
N SER A 313 -2.49 -25.48 -22.50
CA SER A 313 -2.65 -24.99 -23.87
C SER A 313 -2.21 -23.53 -24.06
N GLY A 314 -1.63 -22.90 -23.04
CA GLY A 314 -1.25 -21.49 -23.07
C GLY A 314 -2.45 -20.55 -23.07
N MET A 315 -3.58 -20.97 -22.48
CA MET A 315 -4.83 -20.22 -22.46
C MET A 315 -5.21 -19.85 -21.02
N TRP A 316 -6.08 -18.86 -20.88
CA TRP A 316 -6.70 -18.47 -19.61
C TRP A 316 -8.16 -18.01 -19.82
N LEU A 317 -8.90 -17.82 -18.73
CA LEU A 317 -10.27 -17.28 -18.78
C LEU A 317 -10.35 -15.99 -17.95
N PRO A 318 -10.71 -14.85 -18.56
CA PRO A 318 -10.91 -13.59 -17.87
C PRO A 318 -12.21 -13.60 -17.07
N GLN A 319 -12.20 -12.98 -15.89
CA GLN A 319 -13.33 -12.84 -15.00
C GLN A 319 -14.54 -12.19 -15.68
N GLU A 320 -14.31 -11.22 -16.57
CA GLU A 320 -15.33 -10.43 -17.24
C GLU A 320 -16.21 -11.24 -18.20
N ALA A 321 -15.82 -12.48 -18.55
CA ALA A 321 -16.69 -13.35 -19.36
C ALA A 321 -18.00 -13.71 -18.62
N LEU A 322 -18.02 -13.65 -17.28
CA LEU A 322 -19.25 -13.66 -16.48
C LEU A 322 -19.71 -12.23 -16.23
N GLY A 323 -20.18 -11.57 -17.30
CA GLY A 323 -20.60 -10.18 -17.30
C GLY A 323 -22.09 -9.97 -16.98
N THR A 324 -22.53 -8.72 -17.09
CA THR A 324 -23.91 -8.28 -16.76
C THR A 324 -24.97 -9.09 -17.50
N GLU A 325 -24.80 -9.31 -18.80
CA GLU A 325 -25.79 -10.04 -19.60
C GLU A 325 -25.91 -11.50 -19.13
N GLN A 326 -24.78 -12.15 -18.85
CA GLN A 326 -24.76 -13.53 -18.38
C GLN A 326 -25.37 -13.66 -16.98
N LEU A 327 -25.09 -12.72 -16.08
CA LEU A 327 -25.69 -12.62 -14.75
C LEU A 327 -27.23 -12.55 -14.79
N HIS A 328 -27.79 -11.78 -15.74
CA HIS A 328 -29.24 -11.56 -15.86
C HIS A 328 -29.96 -12.60 -16.73
N SER A 329 -29.23 -13.36 -17.54
CA SER A 329 -29.80 -14.40 -18.41
C SER A 329 -30.38 -15.62 -17.68
N GLY A 330 -30.25 -15.69 -16.34
CA GLY A 330 -30.62 -16.87 -15.55
C GLY A 330 -29.69 -18.08 -15.77
N ALA A 331 -28.63 -17.93 -16.59
CA ALA A 331 -27.65 -18.99 -16.85
C ALA A 331 -26.88 -19.43 -15.59
N MET A 332 -26.95 -18.62 -14.53
CA MET A 332 -26.44 -18.92 -13.20
C MET A 332 -27.52 -19.45 -12.28
N ASP A 333 -28.38 -20.36 -12.76
CA ASP A 333 -29.24 -21.20 -11.91
C ASP A 333 -28.34 -22.13 -11.07
N ILE A 334 -27.63 -21.50 -10.13
CA ILE A 334 -26.76 -22.07 -9.13
C ILE A 334 -27.74 -22.77 -8.20
N MET A 335 -28.07 -24.03 -8.52
CA MET A 335 -29.08 -24.82 -7.81
C MET A 335 -28.85 -24.72 -6.30
N ALA A 336 -29.63 -23.87 -5.66
CA ALA A 336 -29.92 -24.01 -4.25
C ALA A 336 -30.71 -25.31 -4.17
N THR A 337 -30.05 -26.40 -3.78
CA THR A 337 -30.76 -27.59 -3.34
C THR A 337 -31.50 -27.16 -2.07
N PRO A 338 -32.84 -27.13 -2.04
CA PRO A 338 -33.51 -27.17 -0.76
C PRO A 338 -33.25 -28.58 -0.25
N THR A 339 -32.60 -28.72 0.90
CA THR A 339 -32.77 -29.91 1.72
C THR A 339 -34.27 -30.09 1.91
N ARG A 340 -34.87 -30.97 1.10
CA ARG A 340 -36.17 -31.55 1.41
C ARG A 340 -35.96 -32.22 2.76
N GLY A 341 -36.54 -31.60 3.80
CA GLY A 341 -36.88 -32.32 5.01
C GLY A 341 -37.64 -33.56 4.58
N LEU A 342 -37.02 -34.71 4.79
CA LEU A 342 -37.74 -35.97 4.86
C LEU A 342 -38.53 -35.91 6.16
N ASP A 343 -39.84 -36.04 6.02
CA ASP A 343 -40.75 -36.30 7.12
C ASP A 343 -40.27 -37.50 7.94
N GLY A 344 -40.37 -37.35 9.26
CA GLY A 344 -40.15 -38.36 10.29
C GLY A 344 -40.58 -37.81 11.63
#